data_AF-A0A2R6EWD0-F1
#
_entry.id   AF-A0A2R6EWD0-F1
#
_cell.length_a   1.000
_cell.length_b   1.000
_cell.length_c   1.000
_cell.angle_alpha   90.00
_cell.angle_beta   90.00
_cell.angle_gamma   90.00
#
_symmetry.space_group_name_H-M   'P 1'
#
loop_
_entity.id
_entity.type
_entity.pdbx_description
1 polymer ?
#
loop_
_entity_poly.entity_id
_entity_poly.type
_entity_poly.pdbx_seq_one_letter_code
_entity_poly.pdbx_strand_id
1 'polypeptide(L)'
;MPDTPAFRCDKFGNGVDSYPSETDHGRLVGINVSGNAAYATDDTVTLAVLGIDGSLRVPPPERGLPSDFPLDEVELTPGEYILYIADEAQPWRALSEYGQRLVEETSHDTGVVLTDGPVDADPDSLLVALDGATADDDVGEHSGTVRRVAMDHPEQVVDSLGTLVDLLTAHLGDGETSGDSAEAWDRAAAAVDLAYAVSRAAREDPAAVAVHLDGLVEMLGHERTAVDQPTPRHLTDALDAIGRAETDEVAAALTRAIEGEADTAETALNALYRLEHRYSAGEHPLCEAPTVREAVDDATDREGTVGEAALDVGMIHGFHE
;
A
#
# COMPACT_ATOMS: atom_id res chain seq x y z
N MET A 1 -16.91 9.71 -19.73
CA MET A 1 -17.11 10.46 -18.47
C MET A 1 -16.08 11.58 -18.47
N PRO A 2 -16.31 12.75 -17.84
CA PRO A 2 -15.20 13.69 -17.65
C PRO A 2 -14.06 12.95 -16.94
N ASP A 3 -12.82 13.20 -17.35
CA ASP A 3 -11.64 12.62 -16.70
C ASP A 3 -11.63 13.12 -15.25
N THR A 4 -11.97 12.24 -14.32
CA THR A 4 -11.85 12.56 -12.89
C THR A 4 -10.37 12.84 -12.62
N PRO A 5 -10.03 14.01 -12.05
CA PRO A 5 -8.64 14.32 -11.75
C PRO A 5 -8.01 13.23 -10.88
N ALA A 6 -6.74 12.88 -11.13
CA ALA A 6 -6.04 11.80 -10.41
C ALA A 6 -6.02 11.99 -8.88
N PHE A 7 -5.92 13.25 -8.40
CA PHE A 7 -6.06 13.61 -6.97
C PHE A 7 -7.44 13.30 -6.36
N ARG A 8 -8.44 12.92 -7.16
CA ARG A 8 -9.76 12.48 -6.69
C ARG A 8 -9.94 10.98 -6.85
N CYS A 9 -8.87 10.19 -6.93
CA CYS A 9 -8.97 8.74 -7.08
C CYS A 9 -8.49 7.97 -5.83
N ASP A 10 -9.04 6.78 -5.62
CA ASP A 10 -8.51 5.81 -4.66
C ASP A 10 -7.21 5.16 -5.17
N LYS A 11 -6.64 4.19 -4.42
CA LYS A 11 -5.44 3.49 -4.91
C LYS A 11 -5.63 2.81 -6.25
N PHE A 12 -6.84 2.34 -6.57
CA PHE A 12 -7.16 1.63 -7.82
C PHE A 12 -7.45 2.58 -8.98
N GLY A 13 -7.37 3.90 -8.78
CA GLY A 13 -7.66 4.88 -9.82
C GLY A 13 -9.16 5.20 -9.97
N ASN A 14 -10.00 4.66 -9.08
CA ASN A 14 -11.43 4.93 -9.10
C ASN A 14 -11.73 6.30 -8.51
N GLY A 15 -12.41 7.15 -9.26
CA GLY A 15 -12.79 8.48 -8.82
C GLY A 15 -13.71 8.47 -7.60
N VAL A 16 -13.53 9.39 -6.67
CA VAL A 16 -14.36 9.56 -5.46
C VAL A 16 -15.83 9.73 -5.82
N ASP A 17 -16.11 10.41 -6.95
CA ASP A 17 -17.47 10.65 -7.45
C ASP A 17 -18.16 9.38 -7.99
N SER A 18 -17.43 8.27 -8.13
CA SER A 18 -18.01 6.96 -8.48
C SER A 18 -18.70 6.28 -7.29
N TYR A 19 -18.48 6.77 -6.06
CA TYR A 19 -19.02 6.17 -4.85
C TYR A 19 -20.34 6.81 -4.42
N PRO A 20 -21.26 6.03 -3.81
CA PRO A 20 -22.47 6.57 -3.25
C PRO A 20 -22.15 7.64 -2.20
N SER A 21 -22.76 8.82 -2.30
CA SER A 21 -22.64 9.84 -1.26
C SER A 21 -23.35 9.43 0.05
N GLU A 22 -24.28 8.49 -0.04
CA GLU A 22 -25.10 7.97 1.06
C GLU A 22 -25.43 6.49 0.82
N THR A 23 -25.43 5.73 1.90
CA THR A 23 -25.81 4.32 1.96
C THR A 23 -26.67 4.09 3.21
N ASP A 24 -27.15 2.86 3.42
CA ASP A 24 -27.84 2.48 4.67
C ASP A 24 -26.93 2.61 5.92
N HIS A 25 -25.60 2.75 5.72
CA HIS A 25 -24.59 2.95 6.76
C HIS A 25 -24.23 4.42 6.99
N GLY A 26 -24.98 5.36 6.38
CA GLY A 26 -24.77 6.79 6.53
C GLY A 26 -24.13 7.44 5.31
N ARG A 27 -23.48 8.58 5.52
CA ARG A 27 -22.95 9.43 4.44
C ARG A 27 -21.44 9.29 4.33
N LEU A 28 -20.93 9.32 3.10
CA LEU A 28 -19.49 9.23 2.85
C LEU A 28 -18.76 10.39 3.52
N VAL A 29 -17.88 10.10 4.47
CA VAL A 29 -17.10 11.11 5.21
C VAL A 29 -15.65 11.17 4.77
N GLY A 30 -15.08 10.07 4.28
CA GLY A 30 -13.72 10.07 3.77
C GLY A 30 -13.36 8.79 3.06
N ILE A 31 -12.31 8.86 2.25
CA ILE A 31 -11.70 7.71 1.57
C ILE A 31 -10.22 7.77 1.87
N ASN A 32 -9.64 6.64 2.25
CA ASN A 32 -8.21 6.55 2.44
C ASN A 32 -7.51 5.97 1.20
N VAL A 33 -6.21 6.23 1.16
CA VAL A 33 -5.33 5.75 0.09
C VAL A 33 -5.19 4.22 0.04
N SER A 34 -5.63 3.53 1.08
CA SER A 34 -5.60 2.07 1.17
C SER A 34 -6.81 1.39 0.50
N GLY A 35 -7.74 2.17 -0.06
CA GLY A 35 -8.96 1.67 -0.66
C GLY A 35 -10.05 1.36 0.38
N ASN A 36 -10.12 2.15 1.44
CA ASN A 36 -11.23 2.10 2.39
C ASN A 36 -12.05 3.39 2.28
N ALA A 37 -13.37 3.28 2.35
CA ALA A 37 -14.28 4.39 2.49
C ALA A 37 -14.93 4.35 3.88
N ALA A 38 -15.06 5.50 4.53
CA ALA A 38 -15.80 5.63 5.79
C ALA A 38 -17.16 6.28 5.52
N TYR A 39 -18.21 5.62 6.00
CA TYR A 39 -19.58 6.14 6.02
C TYR A 39 -19.97 6.41 7.46
N ALA A 40 -20.50 7.60 7.73
CA ALA A 40 -20.89 7.98 9.08
C ALA A 40 -22.37 8.32 9.18
N THR A 41 -22.95 7.84 10.27
CA THR A 41 -24.15 8.42 10.88
C THR A 41 -23.71 9.41 11.97
N ASP A 42 -24.65 9.95 12.74
CA ASP A 42 -24.31 10.82 13.87
C ASP A 42 -23.59 10.04 15.00
N ASP A 43 -23.87 8.74 15.14
CA ASP A 43 -23.44 7.93 16.29
C ASP A 43 -22.43 6.83 15.93
N THR A 44 -22.18 6.56 14.64
CA THR A 44 -21.36 5.41 14.22
C THR A 44 -20.68 5.68 12.88
N VAL A 45 -19.43 5.21 12.75
CA VAL A 45 -18.73 5.11 11.46
C VAL A 45 -18.62 3.66 11.04
N THR A 46 -19.07 3.35 9.83
CA THR A 46 -18.88 2.06 9.17
C THR A 46 -17.79 2.17 8.11
N LEU A 47 -16.83 1.24 8.15
CA LEU A 47 -15.79 1.13 7.13
C LEU A 47 -16.23 0.22 5.98
N ALA A 48 -15.97 0.64 4.74
CA ALA A 48 -16.21 -0.12 3.54
C ALA A 48 -14.91 -0.37 2.78
N VAL A 49 -14.75 -1.57 2.22
CA VAL A 49 -13.60 -1.88 1.34
C VAL A 49 -13.98 -1.61 -0.11
N LEU A 50 -13.09 -0.89 -0.80
CA LEU A 50 -13.16 -0.64 -2.23
C LEU A 50 -12.52 -1.82 -2.96
N GLY A 51 -13.28 -2.46 -3.83
CA GLY A 51 -12.80 -3.48 -4.75
C GLY A 51 -11.98 -2.85 -5.88
N ILE A 52 -11.15 -3.67 -6.52
CA ILE A 52 -10.38 -3.25 -7.71
C ILE A 52 -11.28 -2.77 -8.85
N ASP A 53 -12.52 -3.28 -8.91
CA ASP A 53 -13.56 -2.92 -9.87
C ASP A 53 -14.40 -1.71 -9.45
N GLY A 54 -14.04 -1.05 -8.35
CA GLY A 54 -14.81 0.06 -7.75
C GLY A 54 -16.04 -0.40 -6.97
N SER A 55 -16.26 -1.71 -6.82
CA SER A 55 -17.36 -2.22 -6.00
C SER A 55 -17.12 -1.93 -4.52
N LEU A 56 -18.19 -1.61 -3.79
CA LEU A 56 -18.13 -1.26 -2.38
C LEU A 56 -18.66 -2.44 -1.55
N ARG A 57 -17.83 -2.95 -0.63
CA ARG A 57 -18.19 -4.09 0.23
C ARG A 57 -18.31 -3.63 1.69
N VAL A 58 -19.52 -3.78 2.24
CA VAL A 58 -19.87 -3.55 3.65
C VAL A 58 -20.57 -4.79 4.19
N PRO A 59 -20.27 -5.30 5.40
CA PRO A 59 -19.20 -4.92 6.33
C PRO A 59 -17.82 -5.47 5.89
N PRO A 60 -16.70 -4.90 6.37
CA PRO A 60 -15.37 -5.34 6.01
C PRO A 60 -15.09 -6.72 6.62
N PRO A 61 -14.57 -7.69 5.84
CA PRO A 61 -13.93 -8.87 6.40
C PRO A 61 -12.57 -8.49 6.99
N GLU A 62 -12.37 -8.86 8.26
CA GLU A 62 -11.10 -9.08 8.97
C GLU A 62 -9.91 -8.17 8.59
N ARG A 63 -9.71 -7.06 9.32
CA ARG A 63 -8.49 -6.22 9.27
C ARG A 63 -8.12 -5.57 10.62
N GLY A 64 -8.55 -6.14 11.75
CA GLY A 64 -8.26 -5.57 13.08
C GLY A 64 -8.95 -4.23 13.41
N LEU A 65 -9.49 -3.51 12.41
CA LEU A 65 -10.40 -2.39 12.60
C LEU A 65 -11.84 -2.91 12.74
N PRO A 66 -12.61 -2.42 13.73
CA PRO A 66 -14.02 -2.80 13.86
C PRO A 66 -14.79 -2.32 12.62
N SER A 67 -15.69 -3.17 12.13
CA SER A 67 -16.55 -2.85 10.98
C SER A 67 -17.39 -1.60 11.21
N ASP A 68 -17.81 -1.44 12.47
CA ASP A 68 -18.56 -0.32 12.98
C ASP A 68 -17.83 0.25 14.20
N PHE A 69 -17.57 1.55 14.17
CA PHE A 69 -16.90 2.28 15.23
C PHE A 69 -17.92 3.20 15.91
N PRO A 70 -18.29 2.95 17.20
CA PRO A 70 -19.29 3.75 17.90
C PRO A 70 -18.68 5.10 18.30
N LEU A 71 -19.17 6.17 17.67
CA LEU A 71 -18.68 7.53 17.88
C LEU A 71 -19.10 8.10 19.25
N ASP A 72 -20.32 7.77 19.66
CA ASP A 72 -20.92 8.21 20.91
C ASP A 72 -20.20 7.64 22.14
N GLU A 73 -19.75 6.38 22.07
CA GLU A 73 -19.02 5.72 23.16
C GLU A 73 -17.64 6.33 23.42
N VAL A 74 -17.00 6.90 22.40
CA VAL A 74 -15.67 7.53 22.50
C VAL A 74 -15.73 9.06 22.44
N GLU A 75 -16.92 9.65 22.45
CA GLU A 75 -17.16 11.09 22.41
C GLU A 75 -16.50 11.79 21.21
N LEU A 76 -16.46 11.13 20.05
CA LEU A 76 -15.94 11.71 18.80
C LEU A 76 -17.08 12.12 17.88
N THR A 77 -16.92 13.23 17.16
CA THR A 77 -17.73 13.53 15.99
C THR A 77 -17.21 12.78 14.75
N PRO A 78 -18.02 12.63 13.68
CA PRO A 78 -17.54 12.06 12.42
C PRO A 78 -16.31 12.78 11.83
N GLY A 79 -16.22 14.11 12.00
CA GLY A 79 -15.06 14.89 11.56
C GLY A 79 -13.80 14.59 12.38
N GLU A 80 -13.94 14.51 13.70
CA GLU A 80 -12.82 14.15 14.61
C GLU A 80 -12.36 12.71 14.41
N TYR A 81 -13.27 11.78 14.11
CA TYR A 81 -12.89 10.42 13.74
C TYR A 81 -11.98 10.38 12.51
N ILE A 82 -12.30 11.14 11.45
CA ILE A 82 -11.50 11.16 10.22
C ILE A 82 -10.11 11.72 10.47
N LEU A 83 -9.97 12.72 11.34
CA LEU A 83 -8.67 13.25 11.75
C LEU A 83 -7.88 12.24 12.60
N TYR A 84 -8.53 11.61 13.58
CA TYR A 84 -7.93 10.58 14.43
C TYR A 84 -7.40 9.40 13.61
N ILE A 85 -8.20 8.89 12.67
CA ILE A 85 -7.81 7.75 11.84
C ILE A 85 -6.80 8.13 10.74
N ALA A 86 -6.72 9.41 10.35
CA ALA A 86 -5.66 9.93 9.48
C ALA A 86 -4.30 9.98 10.15
N ASP A 87 -4.29 10.27 11.45
CA ASP A 87 -3.09 10.22 12.28
C ASP A 87 -2.62 8.76 12.49
N GLU A 88 -3.57 7.84 12.71
CA GLU A 88 -3.27 6.46 13.10
C GLU A 88 -3.09 5.46 11.94
N ALA A 89 -3.80 5.64 10.81
CA ALA A 89 -4.00 4.56 9.83
C ALA A 89 -3.84 4.98 8.35
N GLN A 90 -2.83 5.80 8.07
CA GLN A 90 -2.48 6.35 6.73
C GLN A 90 -3.39 7.49 6.29
N PRO A 91 -3.00 8.35 5.32
CA PRO A 91 -3.73 9.59 5.08
C PRO A 91 -5.13 9.33 4.52
N TRP A 92 -6.09 10.02 5.12
CA TRP A 92 -7.47 10.06 4.68
C TRP A 92 -7.72 11.32 3.85
N ARG A 93 -8.61 11.19 2.87
CA ARG A 93 -9.12 12.33 2.11
C ARG A 93 -10.59 12.51 2.41
N ALA A 94 -10.96 13.68 2.92
CA ALA A 94 -12.34 14.09 3.05
C ALA A 94 -12.72 14.84 1.76
N LEU A 95 -13.01 14.11 0.68
CA LEU A 95 -13.27 14.72 -0.65
C LEU A 95 -14.76 14.87 -0.98
N SER A 96 -15.65 14.33 -0.15
CA SER A 96 -17.08 14.61 -0.27
C SER A 96 -17.39 15.98 0.34
N GLU A 97 -18.36 16.72 -0.21
CA GLU A 97 -18.79 18.01 0.38
C GLU A 97 -19.21 17.85 1.86
N TYR A 98 -19.76 16.69 2.22
CA TYR A 98 -20.12 16.37 3.59
C TYR A 98 -18.90 16.18 4.48
N GLY A 99 -17.92 15.40 4.05
CA GLY A 99 -16.67 15.16 4.77
C GLY A 99 -15.83 16.42 4.94
N GLN A 100 -15.69 17.21 3.87
CA GLN A 100 -14.97 18.50 3.91
C GLN A 100 -15.54 19.40 4.99
N ARG A 101 -16.87 19.61 4.96
CA ARG A 101 -17.56 20.41 5.96
C ARG A 101 -17.35 19.88 7.39
N LEU A 102 -17.42 18.56 7.59
CA LEU A 102 -17.21 17.97 8.91
C LEU A 102 -15.80 18.21 9.46
N VAL A 103 -14.78 18.11 8.60
CA VAL A 103 -13.37 18.35 8.98
C VAL A 103 -13.13 19.84 9.24
N GLU A 104 -13.67 20.73 8.41
CA GLU A 104 -13.60 22.19 8.59
C GLU A 104 -14.31 22.68 9.86
N GLU A 105 -15.37 22.00 10.30
CA GLU A 105 -16.10 22.31 11.52
C GLU A 105 -15.35 21.89 12.80
N THR A 106 -14.27 21.09 12.68
CA THR A 106 -13.42 20.73 13.81
C THR A 106 -12.46 21.86 14.20
N SER A 107 -12.06 21.91 15.47
CA SER A 107 -11.03 22.85 15.97
C SER A 107 -9.59 22.33 15.83
N HIS A 108 -9.38 21.23 15.12
CA HIS A 108 -8.11 20.51 15.04
C HIS A 108 -7.32 20.90 13.78
N ASP A 109 -6.03 20.58 13.75
CA ASP A 109 -5.22 20.75 12.55
C ASP A 109 -5.71 19.80 11.45
N THR A 110 -6.13 20.37 10.33
CA THR A 110 -6.69 19.63 9.20
C THR A 110 -5.61 19.18 8.20
N GLY A 111 -4.34 19.58 8.39
CA GLY A 111 -3.25 19.27 7.45
C GLY A 111 -2.97 17.79 7.23
N VAL A 112 -3.39 16.92 8.16
CA VAL A 112 -3.32 15.45 8.06
C VAL A 112 -4.41 14.84 7.18
N VAL A 113 -5.51 15.56 6.94
CA VAL A 113 -6.60 15.15 6.05
C VAL A 113 -6.59 16.05 4.84
N LEU A 114 -6.46 15.45 3.65
CA LEU A 114 -6.43 16.24 2.42
C LEU A 114 -7.83 16.78 2.11
N THR A 115 -8.04 18.06 2.43
CA THR A 115 -9.26 18.84 2.13
C THR A 115 -9.10 19.68 0.86
N ASP A 116 -7.86 20.03 0.50
CA ASP A 116 -7.49 20.88 -0.64
C ASP A 116 -7.09 20.07 -1.89
N GLY A 117 -7.01 20.79 -3.02
CA GLY A 117 -6.63 20.27 -4.34
C GLY A 117 -5.20 19.71 -4.42
N PRO A 118 -4.69 19.45 -5.65
CA PRO A 118 -3.43 18.72 -5.82
C PRO A 118 -2.25 19.45 -5.17
N VAL A 119 -1.28 18.67 -4.68
CA VAL A 119 0.01 19.17 -4.21
C VAL A 119 0.82 19.70 -5.39
N ASP A 120 1.22 20.97 -5.30
CA ASP A 120 2.18 21.59 -6.21
C ASP A 120 3.58 21.49 -5.59
N ALA A 121 4.24 20.35 -5.79
CA ALA A 121 5.60 20.09 -5.36
C ALA A 121 6.35 19.25 -6.40
N ASP A 122 7.64 19.52 -6.57
CA ASP A 122 8.52 18.79 -7.47
C ASP A 122 9.07 17.52 -6.78
N PRO A 123 8.71 16.30 -7.24
CA PRO A 123 9.17 15.06 -6.60
C PRO A 123 10.69 14.93 -6.57
N ASP A 124 11.40 15.35 -7.61
CA ASP A 124 12.87 15.26 -7.65
C ASP A 124 13.50 16.11 -6.54
N SER A 125 13.03 17.35 -6.38
CA SER A 125 13.47 18.24 -5.30
C SER A 125 13.19 17.66 -3.91
N LEU A 126 12.04 17.01 -3.73
CA LEU A 126 11.68 16.36 -2.46
C LEU A 126 12.57 15.14 -2.16
N LEU A 127 12.90 14.35 -3.17
CA LEU A 127 13.77 13.18 -2.99
C LEU A 127 15.20 13.57 -2.69
N VAL A 128 15.71 14.64 -3.31
CA VAL A 128 17.00 15.23 -2.94
C VAL A 128 16.98 15.74 -1.50
N ALA A 129 15.88 16.35 -1.07
CA ALA A 129 15.75 16.82 0.31
C ALA A 129 15.68 15.64 1.30
N LEU A 130 14.97 14.57 0.96
CA LEU A 130 14.85 13.35 1.76
C LEU A 130 16.18 12.60 1.89
N ASP A 131 16.94 12.46 0.79
CA ASP A 131 18.29 11.86 0.81
C ASP A 131 19.28 12.68 1.65
N GLY A 132 19.12 14.01 1.65
CA GLY A 132 19.92 14.93 2.46
C GLY A 132 19.42 15.16 3.89
N ALA A 133 18.26 14.60 4.26
CA ALA A 133 17.63 14.86 5.54
C ALA A 133 18.39 14.12 6.65
N THR A 134 18.79 14.87 7.68
CA THR A 134 19.47 14.33 8.86
C THR A 134 18.66 14.45 10.14
N ALA A 135 17.55 15.19 10.09
CA ALA A 135 16.61 15.33 11.20
C ALA A 135 15.33 14.56 10.87
N ASP A 136 14.76 13.89 11.88
CA ASP A 136 13.61 13.00 11.69
C ASP A 136 12.35 13.76 11.23
N ASP A 137 12.14 14.98 11.74
CA ASP A 137 11.04 15.85 11.32
C ASP A 137 11.10 16.13 9.80
N ASP A 138 12.30 16.34 9.25
CA ASP A 138 12.49 16.59 7.81
C ASP A 138 12.20 15.33 6.99
N VAL A 139 12.57 14.14 7.50
CA VAL A 139 12.31 12.85 6.85
C VAL A 139 10.80 12.57 6.77
N GLY A 140 10.08 12.77 7.87
CA GLY A 140 8.62 12.60 7.92
C GLY A 140 7.89 13.59 6.99
N GLU A 141 8.29 14.85 7.00
CA GLU A 141 7.68 15.88 6.14
C GLU A 141 7.91 15.58 4.63
N HIS A 142 9.15 15.27 4.24
CA HIS A 142 9.48 15.03 2.84
C HIS A 142 8.86 13.74 2.31
N SER A 143 8.95 12.63 3.05
CA SER A 143 8.32 11.35 2.67
C SER A 143 6.79 11.46 2.59
N GLY A 144 6.17 12.13 3.57
CA GLY A 144 4.74 12.43 3.56
C GLY A 144 4.30 13.28 2.36
N THR A 145 5.16 14.21 1.92
CA THR A 145 4.91 15.02 0.72
C THR A 145 5.10 14.22 -0.55
N VAL A 146 6.14 13.39 -0.67
CA VAL A 146 6.34 12.45 -1.80
C VAL A 146 5.13 11.55 -1.96
N ARG A 147 4.63 10.98 -0.86
CA ARG A 147 3.39 10.19 -0.85
C ARG A 147 2.21 10.99 -1.41
N ARG A 148 2.04 12.26 -1.02
CA ARG A 148 0.96 13.13 -1.55
C ARG A 148 1.12 13.39 -3.05
N VAL A 149 2.34 13.66 -3.52
CA VAL A 149 2.62 13.82 -4.96
C VAL A 149 2.29 12.53 -5.70
N ALA A 150 2.70 11.35 -5.19
CA ALA A 150 2.36 10.07 -5.80
C ALA A 150 0.85 9.77 -5.84
N MET A 151 0.09 10.30 -4.88
CA MET A 151 -1.37 10.21 -4.93
C MET A 151 -1.96 11.09 -6.04
N ASP A 152 -1.50 12.35 -6.14
CA ASP A 152 -2.09 13.38 -7.01
C ASP A 152 -1.60 13.30 -8.45
N HIS A 153 -0.34 12.93 -8.62
CA HIS A 153 0.45 12.95 -9.85
C HIS A 153 1.40 11.74 -9.89
N PRO A 154 0.87 10.50 -9.93
CA PRO A 154 1.71 9.30 -9.96
C PRO A 154 2.71 9.31 -11.12
N GLU A 155 2.36 9.93 -12.26
CA GLU A 155 3.23 10.09 -13.42
C GLU A 155 4.51 10.87 -13.12
N GLN A 156 4.48 11.83 -12.19
CA GLN A 156 5.65 12.61 -11.80
C GLN A 156 6.62 11.79 -10.93
N VAL A 157 6.09 10.78 -10.23
CA VAL A 157 6.86 9.93 -9.31
C VAL A 157 7.50 8.75 -10.05
N VAL A 158 6.91 8.33 -11.17
CA VAL A 158 7.49 7.31 -12.08
C VAL A 158 8.88 7.72 -12.55
N ASP A 159 9.08 8.98 -12.92
CA ASP A 159 10.37 9.48 -13.41
C ASP A 159 11.49 9.37 -12.34
N SER A 160 11.12 9.44 -11.06
CA SER A 160 12.04 9.38 -9.92
C SER A 160 12.09 8.01 -9.24
N LEU A 161 11.50 6.97 -9.85
CA LEU A 161 11.29 5.68 -9.23
C LEU A 161 12.58 5.01 -8.71
N GLY A 162 13.67 5.08 -9.47
CA GLY A 162 14.94 4.48 -9.05
C GLY A 162 15.39 5.02 -7.69
N THR A 163 15.29 6.35 -7.51
CA THR A 163 15.62 7.01 -6.24
C THR A 163 14.67 6.61 -5.12
N LEU A 164 13.37 6.43 -5.40
CA LEU A 164 12.41 5.94 -4.40
C LEU A 164 12.75 4.54 -3.91
N VAL A 165 13.09 3.63 -4.83
CA VAL A 165 13.47 2.25 -4.50
C VAL A 165 14.76 2.24 -3.68
N ASP A 166 15.75 3.04 -4.05
CA ASP A 166 17.01 3.17 -3.31
C ASP A 166 16.78 3.68 -1.88
N LEU A 167 16.00 4.75 -1.72
CA LEU A 167 15.65 5.32 -0.41
C LEU A 167 14.84 4.34 0.43
N LEU A 168 13.84 3.68 -0.15
CA LEU A 168 13.04 2.69 0.57
C LEU A 168 13.91 1.52 1.04
N THR A 169 14.82 1.05 0.21
CA THR A 169 15.79 0.00 0.56
C THR A 169 16.67 0.45 1.73
N ALA A 170 17.17 1.69 1.71
CA ALA A 170 17.96 2.24 2.82
C ALA A 170 17.15 2.30 4.13
N HIS A 171 15.89 2.74 4.08
CA HIS A 171 15.02 2.81 5.25
C HIS A 171 14.64 1.44 5.82
N LEU A 172 14.62 0.39 4.99
CA LEU A 172 14.39 -1.00 5.42
C LEU A 172 15.68 -1.69 5.91
N GLY A 173 16.85 -1.32 5.38
CA GLY A 173 18.14 -1.98 5.63
C GLY A 173 18.83 -1.59 6.94
N ASP A 174 18.49 -0.47 7.57
CA ASP A 174 19.08 0.01 8.84
C ASP A 174 18.56 -0.75 10.09
N GLY A 175 18.62 -2.08 10.04
CA GLY A 175 18.07 -3.04 11.00
C GLY A 175 18.76 -3.14 12.37
N GLU A 176 19.53 -2.14 12.82
CA GLU A 176 19.91 -2.02 14.24
C GLU A 176 19.02 -1.00 14.97
N THR A 177 17.70 -1.23 14.95
CA THR A 177 16.76 -0.55 15.86
C THR A 177 16.88 -1.11 17.28
N SER A 178 18.06 -0.92 17.87
CA SER A 178 18.27 -1.06 19.31
C SER A 178 17.76 0.20 20.04
N GLY A 179 16.45 0.43 20.00
CA GLY A 179 15.88 1.55 20.74
C GLY A 179 14.39 1.76 20.52
N ASP A 180 13.67 1.88 21.63
CA ASP A 180 12.30 2.38 21.78
C ASP A 180 12.24 3.90 21.47
N SER A 181 12.95 4.37 20.43
CA SER A 181 13.11 5.80 20.10
C SER A 181 12.17 6.23 18.99
N ALA A 182 11.67 7.46 19.08
CA ALA A 182 10.83 8.11 18.06
C ALA A 182 11.40 7.97 16.64
N GLU A 183 12.73 8.01 16.50
CA GLU A 183 13.46 7.81 15.23
C GLU A 183 13.09 6.51 14.50
N ALA A 184 12.81 5.41 15.23
CA ALA A 184 12.41 4.15 14.62
C ALA A 184 10.99 4.22 14.05
N TRP A 185 10.10 4.96 14.72
CA TRP A 185 8.74 5.20 14.25
C TRP A 185 8.70 6.12 13.04
N ASP A 186 9.51 7.18 13.03
CA ASP A 186 9.58 8.12 11.90
C ASP A 186 10.17 7.46 10.65
N ARG A 187 11.22 6.63 10.81
CA ARG A 187 11.76 5.82 9.70
C ARG A 187 10.76 4.78 9.19
N ALA A 188 10.02 4.12 10.09
CA ALA A 188 8.97 3.20 9.68
C ALA A 188 7.85 3.92 8.92
N ALA A 189 7.43 5.11 9.37
CA ALA A 189 6.45 5.94 8.69
C ALA A 189 6.95 6.37 7.29
N ALA A 190 8.20 6.81 7.18
CA ALA A 190 8.81 7.16 5.90
C ALA A 190 8.88 5.96 4.93
N ALA A 191 9.22 4.78 5.43
CA ALA A 191 9.20 3.55 4.62
C ALA A 191 7.79 3.22 4.12
N VAL A 192 6.76 3.40 4.95
CA VAL A 192 5.35 3.22 4.53
C VAL A 192 4.99 4.20 3.41
N ASP A 193 5.42 5.45 3.53
CA ASP A 193 5.11 6.53 2.59
C ASP A 193 5.81 6.34 1.24
N LEU A 194 7.08 5.93 1.25
CA LEU A 194 7.83 5.58 0.05
C LEU A 194 7.30 4.30 -0.61
N ALA A 195 6.98 3.27 0.16
CA ALA A 195 6.37 2.05 -0.38
C ALA A 195 5.01 2.33 -1.03
N TYR A 196 4.23 3.25 -0.46
CA TYR A 196 3.01 3.73 -1.09
C TYR A 196 3.29 4.40 -2.43
N ALA A 197 4.29 5.30 -2.49
CA ALA A 197 4.65 6.01 -3.71
C ALA A 197 5.07 5.05 -4.83
N VAL A 198 5.90 4.07 -4.51
CA VAL A 198 6.30 2.98 -5.42
C VAL A 198 5.08 2.19 -5.91
N SER A 199 4.16 1.85 -5.01
CA SER A 199 2.92 1.14 -5.36
C SER A 199 2.03 1.92 -6.33
N ARG A 200 1.94 3.25 -6.16
CA ARG A 200 1.17 4.11 -7.07
C ARG A 200 1.86 4.25 -8.42
N ALA A 201 3.18 4.42 -8.44
CA ALA A 201 3.96 4.44 -9.67
C ALA A 201 3.78 3.12 -10.47
N ALA A 202 3.78 1.97 -9.80
CA ALA A 202 3.59 0.65 -10.42
C ALA A 202 2.23 0.46 -11.09
N ARG A 203 1.22 1.22 -10.68
CA ARG A 203 -0.11 1.18 -11.29
C ARG A 203 -0.22 2.12 -12.49
N GLU A 204 0.51 3.23 -12.46
CA GLU A 204 0.54 4.20 -13.54
C GLU A 204 1.39 3.68 -14.71
N ASP A 205 2.62 3.26 -14.41
CA ASP A 205 3.54 2.68 -15.39
C ASP A 205 4.20 1.41 -14.82
N PRO A 206 3.54 0.25 -14.95
CA PRO A 206 4.07 -1.01 -14.48
C PRO A 206 5.43 -1.37 -15.11
N ALA A 207 5.65 -0.99 -16.36
CA ALA A 207 6.87 -1.31 -17.10
C ALA A 207 8.07 -0.52 -16.55
N ALA A 208 7.87 0.75 -16.16
CA ALA A 208 8.90 1.53 -15.48
C ALA A 208 9.32 0.88 -14.15
N VAL A 209 8.37 0.27 -13.44
CA VAL A 209 8.64 -0.42 -12.17
C VAL A 209 9.27 -1.80 -12.33
N ALA A 210 8.94 -2.54 -13.38
CA ALA A 210 9.50 -3.86 -13.65
C ALA A 210 11.04 -3.85 -13.72
N VAL A 211 11.66 -2.74 -14.14
CA VAL A 211 13.13 -2.57 -14.16
C VAL A 211 13.76 -2.68 -12.76
N HIS A 212 13.00 -2.41 -11.70
CA HIS A 212 13.43 -2.46 -10.30
C HIS A 212 12.89 -3.69 -9.54
N LEU A 213 12.39 -4.71 -10.26
CA LEU A 213 11.74 -5.89 -9.68
C LEU A 213 12.63 -6.62 -8.66
N ASP A 214 13.93 -6.77 -8.92
CA ASP A 214 14.84 -7.47 -8.03
C ASP A 214 14.86 -6.80 -6.63
N GLY A 215 14.92 -5.47 -6.57
CA GLY A 215 14.86 -4.71 -5.31
C GLY A 215 13.49 -4.81 -4.63
N LEU A 216 12.40 -4.82 -5.40
CA LEU A 216 11.04 -5.01 -4.84
C LEU A 216 10.87 -6.38 -4.18
N VAL A 217 11.37 -7.43 -4.84
CA VAL A 217 11.33 -8.78 -4.32
C VAL A 217 12.17 -8.87 -3.05
N GLU A 218 13.41 -8.34 -3.09
CA GLU A 218 14.30 -8.26 -1.92
C GLU A 218 13.59 -7.62 -0.71
N MET A 219 13.01 -6.44 -0.89
CA MET A 219 12.27 -5.73 0.16
C MET A 219 11.06 -6.51 0.71
N LEU A 220 10.36 -7.28 -0.14
CA LEU A 220 9.23 -8.12 0.28
C LEU A 220 9.64 -9.36 1.09
N GLY A 221 10.86 -9.86 0.89
CA GLY A 221 11.36 -11.07 1.52
C GLY A 221 11.91 -10.90 2.92
N HIS A 222 12.25 -9.67 3.33
CA HIS A 222 12.98 -9.42 4.58
C HIS A 222 12.22 -9.73 5.89
N GLU A 223 10.89 -9.83 5.90
CA GLU A 223 10.14 -10.17 7.13
C GLU A 223 8.93 -11.07 6.86
N ARG A 224 9.02 -12.37 7.10
CA ARG A 224 7.91 -13.33 6.87
C ARG A 224 6.71 -13.13 7.80
N THR A 225 6.91 -12.57 8.99
CA THR A 225 5.87 -12.38 10.02
C THR A 225 5.08 -11.07 9.91
N ALA A 226 5.46 -10.20 8.98
CA ALA A 226 4.90 -8.86 8.79
C ALA A 226 3.82 -8.82 7.71
N VAL A 227 2.91 -9.80 7.67
CA VAL A 227 1.85 -9.86 6.64
C VAL A 227 0.88 -8.67 6.75
N ASP A 228 0.71 -8.16 7.97
CA ASP A 228 -0.20 -7.03 8.28
C ASP A 228 0.50 -5.67 8.39
N GLN A 229 1.83 -5.60 8.20
CA GLN A 229 2.51 -4.31 8.24
C GLN A 229 2.21 -3.48 6.98
N PRO A 230 2.11 -2.15 7.10
CA PRO A 230 1.69 -1.33 5.96
C PRO A 230 2.71 -1.28 4.82
N THR A 231 4.02 -1.33 5.10
CA THR A 231 5.08 -1.30 4.08
C THR A 231 5.06 -2.53 3.16
N PRO A 232 5.16 -3.78 3.66
CA PRO A 232 5.07 -4.97 2.81
C PRO A 232 3.76 -5.06 2.04
N ARG A 233 2.67 -4.51 2.58
CA ARG A 233 1.37 -4.46 1.89
C ARG A 233 1.42 -3.60 0.63
N HIS A 234 1.99 -2.40 0.70
CA HIS A 234 2.13 -1.51 -0.46
C HIS A 234 3.10 -2.08 -1.51
N LEU A 235 4.18 -2.72 -1.06
CA LEU A 235 5.10 -3.44 -1.95
C LEU A 235 4.41 -4.63 -2.63
N THR A 236 3.55 -5.36 -1.92
CA THR A 236 2.74 -6.44 -2.52
C THR A 236 1.74 -5.87 -3.53
N ASP A 237 1.17 -4.69 -3.25
CA ASP A 237 0.33 -3.95 -4.20
C ASP A 237 1.11 -3.56 -5.47
N ALA A 238 2.41 -3.22 -5.35
CA ALA A 238 3.27 -2.93 -6.50
C ALA A 238 3.54 -4.21 -7.32
N LEU A 239 3.90 -5.31 -6.65
CA LEU A 239 4.14 -6.61 -7.28
C LEU A 239 2.90 -7.16 -8.01
N ASP A 240 1.71 -6.97 -7.45
CA ASP A 240 0.43 -7.32 -8.08
C ASP A 240 0.20 -6.51 -9.37
N ALA A 241 0.44 -5.21 -9.34
CA ALA A 241 0.26 -4.35 -10.51
C ALA A 241 1.22 -4.74 -11.65
N ILE A 242 2.52 -4.87 -11.37
CA ILE A 242 3.51 -5.29 -12.38
C ILE A 242 3.30 -6.73 -12.83
N GLY A 243 2.93 -7.63 -11.92
CA GLY A 243 2.70 -9.03 -12.22
C GLY A 243 1.52 -9.29 -13.16
N ARG A 244 0.51 -8.40 -13.14
CA ARG A 244 -0.64 -8.45 -14.07
C ARG A 244 -0.35 -7.80 -15.41
N ALA A 245 0.47 -6.75 -15.44
CA ALA A 245 0.81 -6.04 -16.66
C ALA A 245 1.91 -6.75 -17.46
N GLU A 246 2.97 -7.18 -16.76
CA GLU A 246 4.21 -7.72 -17.31
C GLU A 246 4.42 -9.18 -16.86
N THR A 247 3.35 -10.00 -16.94
CA THR A 247 3.33 -11.37 -16.37
C THR A 247 4.52 -12.21 -16.81
N ASP A 248 4.84 -12.25 -18.10
CA ASP A 248 5.92 -13.12 -18.62
C ASP A 248 7.30 -12.69 -18.10
N GLU A 249 7.56 -11.37 -18.03
CA GLU A 249 8.83 -10.83 -17.56
C GLU A 249 9.00 -11.05 -16.05
N VAL A 250 7.96 -10.73 -15.28
CA VAL A 250 7.97 -10.91 -13.83
C VAL A 250 8.03 -12.40 -13.46
N ALA A 251 7.31 -13.28 -14.17
CA ALA A 251 7.39 -14.72 -13.99
C ALA A 251 8.81 -15.26 -14.24
N ALA A 252 9.46 -14.80 -15.32
CA ALA A 252 10.83 -15.22 -15.63
C ALA A 252 11.84 -14.74 -14.57
N ALA A 253 11.68 -13.53 -14.04
CA ALA A 253 12.52 -13.01 -12.97
C ALA A 253 12.31 -13.77 -11.64
N LEU A 254 11.07 -14.01 -11.24
CA LEU A 254 10.74 -14.81 -10.06
C LEU A 254 11.28 -16.24 -10.18
N THR A 255 11.11 -16.88 -11.34
CA THR A 255 11.68 -18.21 -11.62
C THR A 255 13.19 -18.22 -11.39
N ARG A 256 13.93 -17.27 -11.99
CA ARG A 256 15.40 -17.15 -11.78
C ARG A 256 15.78 -16.92 -10.32
N ALA A 257 15.00 -16.13 -9.59
CA ALA A 257 15.25 -15.85 -8.18
C ALA A 257 15.04 -17.10 -7.30
N ILE A 258 13.96 -17.85 -7.53
CA ILE A 258 13.63 -19.11 -6.83
C ILE A 258 14.69 -20.18 -7.09
N GLU A 259 15.19 -20.29 -8.32
CA GLU A 259 16.26 -21.22 -8.69
C GLU A 259 17.65 -20.80 -8.17
N GLY A 260 17.77 -19.57 -7.67
CA GLY A 260 19.02 -18.95 -7.24
C GLY A 260 19.55 -19.40 -5.87
N GLU A 261 20.43 -18.56 -5.32
CA GLU A 261 20.99 -18.72 -3.98
C GLU A 261 19.90 -18.77 -2.91
N ALA A 262 20.20 -19.39 -1.77
CA ALA A 262 19.18 -19.69 -0.75
C ALA A 262 18.41 -18.45 -0.29
N ASP A 263 19.12 -17.36 0.01
CA ASP A 263 18.52 -16.11 0.51
C ASP A 263 17.61 -15.46 -0.55
N THR A 264 18.05 -15.44 -1.81
CA THR A 264 17.27 -14.92 -2.94
C THR A 264 16.03 -15.77 -3.21
N ALA A 265 16.18 -17.09 -3.15
CA ALA A 265 15.09 -18.03 -3.36
C ALA A 265 14.02 -17.91 -2.27
N GLU A 266 14.44 -17.87 -1.00
CA GLU A 266 13.53 -17.68 0.14
C GLU A 266 12.78 -16.35 0.03
N THR A 267 13.47 -15.28 -0.34
CA THR A 267 12.90 -13.95 -0.55
C THR A 267 11.82 -13.97 -1.64
N ALA A 268 12.11 -14.56 -2.80
CA ALA A 268 11.15 -14.67 -3.90
C ALA A 268 9.92 -15.52 -3.53
N LEU A 269 10.11 -16.61 -2.80
CA LEU A 269 9.02 -17.46 -2.31
C LEU A 269 8.15 -16.72 -1.30
N ASN A 270 8.74 -15.95 -0.38
CA ASN A 270 7.99 -15.12 0.57
C ASN A 270 7.17 -14.01 -0.13
N ALA A 271 7.71 -13.41 -1.19
CA ALA A 271 6.99 -12.43 -2.01
C ALA A 271 5.78 -13.08 -2.72
N LEU A 272 5.95 -14.28 -3.30
CA LEU A 272 4.87 -15.07 -3.89
C LEU A 272 3.82 -15.47 -2.86
N TYR A 273 4.23 -15.92 -1.68
CA TYR A 273 3.34 -16.27 -0.58
C TYR A 273 2.42 -15.11 -0.19
N ARG A 274 2.97 -13.89 -0.08
CA ARG A 274 2.20 -12.67 0.23
C ARG A 274 1.23 -12.31 -0.89
N LEU A 275 1.67 -12.43 -2.15
CA LEU A 275 0.84 -12.11 -3.30
C LEU A 275 -0.35 -13.07 -3.41
N GLU A 276 -0.13 -14.35 -3.21
CA GLU A 276 -1.20 -15.35 -3.26
C GLU A 276 -2.17 -15.17 -2.10
N HIS A 277 -1.70 -14.97 -0.85
CA HIS A 277 -2.60 -14.83 0.30
C HIS A 277 -3.61 -13.70 0.18
N ARG A 278 -3.24 -12.66 -0.59
CA ARG A 278 -4.12 -11.55 -0.92
C ARG A 278 -5.31 -11.98 -1.79
N TYR A 279 -5.10 -13.00 -2.63
CA TYR A 279 -6.05 -13.56 -3.58
C TYR A 279 -6.26 -15.04 -3.25
N SER A 280 -6.96 -15.32 -2.15
CA SER A 280 -7.24 -16.67 -1.63
C SER A 280 -7.95 -17.65 -2.60
N ALA A 281 -8.28 -17.21 -3.81
CA ALA A 281 -8.78 -18.05 -4.90
C ALA A 281 -7.74 -18.40 -5.97
N GLY A 282 -6.48 -17.97 -5.83
CA GLY A 282 -5.40 -18.30 -6.78
C GLY A 282 -5.43 -17.55 -8.12
N GLU A 283 -6.24 -16.49 -8.24
CA GLU A 283 -6.55 -15.82 -9.52
C GLU A 283 -5.44 -14.88 -10.03
N HIS A 284 -4.23 -14.94 -9.47
CA HIS A 284 -3.13 -14.10 -9.91
C HIS A 284 -2.35 -14.78 -11.04
N PRO A 285 -2.13 -14.11 -12.21
CA PRO A 285 -1.53 -14.74 -13.39
C PRO A 285 -0.11 -15.27 -13.14
N LEU A 286 0.65 -14.66 -12.22
CA LEU A 286 1.96 -15.17 -11.80
C LEU A 286 1.90 -16.53 -11.09
N CYS A 287 0.85 -16.81 -10.33
CA CYS A 287 0.67 -18.11 -9.64
C CYS A 287 0.21 -19.20 -10.61
N GLU A 288 -0.43 -18.81 -11.72
CA GLU A 288 -0.80 -19.72 -12.82
C GLU A 288 0.34 -19.95 -13.82
N ALA A 289 1.40 -19.13 -13.79
CA ALA A 289 2.51 -19.21 -14.73
C ALA A 289 3.26 -20.56 -14.60
N PRO A 290 3.32 -21.40 -15.66
CA PRO A 290 3.90 -22.74 -15.56
C PRO A 290 5.35 -22.78 -15.06
N THR A 291 6.17 -21.80 -15.45
CA THR A 291 7.59 -21.74 -15.04
C THR A 291 7.73 -21.41 -13.56
N VAL A 292 6.85 -20.57 -13.01
CA VAL A 292 6.85 -20.26 -11.58
C VAL A 292 6.40 -21.48 -10.79
N ARG A 293 5.37 -22.20 -11.25
CA ARG A 293 4.90 -23.44 -10.62
C ARG A 293 5.97 -24.52 -10.59
N GLU A 294 6.63 -24.77 -11.72
CA GLU A 294 7.74 -25.72 -11.82
C GLU A 294 8.89 -25.35 -10.87
N ALA A 295 9.27 -24.07 -10.81
CA ALA A 295 10.32 -23.61 -9.89
C ALA A 295 9.94 -23.73 -8.42
N VAL A 296 8.68 -23.46 -8.04
CA VAL A 296 8.19 -23.66 -6.68
C VAL A 296 8.20 -25.16 -6.32
N ASP A 297 7.70 -26.02 -7.22
CA ASP A 297 7.69 -27.46 -7.01
C ASP A 297 9.11 -28.01 -6.83
N ASP A 298 10.05 -27.63 -7.70
CA ASP A 298 11.46 -28.03 -7.60
C ASP A 298 12.11 -27.49 -6.31
N ALA A 299 11.70 -26.30 -5.86
CA ALA A 299 12.19 -25.73 -4.61
C ALA A 299 11.72 -26.49 -3.36
N THR A 300 10.61 -27.25 -3.42
CA THR A 300 10.12 -28.05 -2.28
C THR A 300 11.09 -29.17 -1.88
N ASP A 301 11.90 -29.65 -2.82
CA ASP A 301 12.93 -30.67 -2.59
C ASP A 301 14.23 -30.09 -1.99
N ARG A 302 14.35 -28.76 -1.85
CA ARG A 302 15.53 -28.10 -1.26
C ARG A 302 15.53 -28.25 0.26
N GLU A 303 16.72 -28.37 0.84
CA GLU A 303 16.87 -28.42 2.31
C GLU A 303 16.74 -27.02 2.94
N GLY A 304 16.26 -26.98 4.18
CA GLY A 304 16.24 -25.76 5.01
C GLY A 304 15.07 -24.81 4.70
N THR A 305 15.30 -23.52 4.93
CA THR A 305 14.27 -22.48 4.87
C THR A 305 13.64 -22.31 3.48
N VAL A 306 14.40 -22.58 2.42
CA VAL A 306 13.89 -22.53 1.04
C VAL A 306 12.83 -23.60 0.80
N GLY A 307 13.09 -24.85 1.19
CA GLY A 307 12.12 -25.94 1.04
C GLY A 307 10.86 -25.70 1.88
N GLU A 308 11.02 -25.18 3.10
CA GLU A 308 9.90 -24.78 3.95
C GLU A 308 9.06 -23.66 3.31
N ALA A 309 9.69 -22.60 2.79
CA ALA A 309 9.00 -21.51 2.09
C ALA A 309 8.29 -22.00 0.82
N ALA A 310 8.91 -22.89 0.05
CA ALA A 310 8.32 -23.46 -1.16
C ALA A 310 7.11 -24.34 -0.82
N LEU A 311 7.18 -25.15 0.24
CA LEU A 311 6.03 -25.91 0.73
C LEU A 311 4.89 -24.99 1.18
N ASP A 312 5.19 -23.89 1.84
CA ASP A 312 4.17 -22.92 2.27
C ASP A 312 3.46 -22.27 1.08
N VAL A 313 4.20 -21.86 0.05
CA VAL A 313 3.62 -21.35 -1.22
C VAL A 313 2.82 -22.44 -1.94
N GLY A 314 3.39 -23.65 -2.01
CA GLY A 314 2.76 -24.81 -2.64
C GLY A 314 1.50 -25.27 -1.91
N MET A 315 1.31 -24.92 -0.62
CA MET A 315 0.11 -25.24 0.15
C MET A 315 -1.06 -24.27 -0.05
N ILE A 316 -0.86 -23.15 -0.74
CA ILE A 316 -1.91 -22.14 -0.93
C ILE A 316 -2.73 -22.37 -2.20
N HIS A 317 -3.95 -21.84 -2.19
CA HIS A 317 -5.04 -22.21 -3.10
C HIS A 317 -4.69 -22.12 -4.59
N GLY A 318 -3.91 -21.13 -5.02
CA GLY A 318 -3.49 -21.00 -6.43
C GLY A 318 -2.56 -22.07 -6.96
N PHE A 319 -1.89 -22.83 -6.08
CA PHE A 319 -1.00 -23.93 -6.47
C PHE A 319 -1.68 -25.31 -6.42
N HIS A 320 -2.93 -25.41 -5.96
CA HIS A 320 -3.74 -26.63 -5.98
C HIS A 320 -4.84 -26.60 -7.05
N GLU A 321 -4.97 -27.67 -7.84
CA GLU A 321 -6.12 -27.92 -8.73
C GLU A 321 -7.28 -28.61 -7.99
#